data_AF-A0A2T9WQF2-F1
#
_entry.id   AF-A0A2T9WQF2-F1
#
_cell.length_a   1.000
_cell.length_b   1.000
_cell.length_c   1.000
_cell.angle_alpha   90.00
_cell.angle_beta   90.00
_cell.angle_gamma   90.00
#
_symmetry.space_group_name_H-M   'P 1'
#
loop_
_entity.id
_entity.type
_entity.pdbx_description
1 polymer ?
#
loop_
_entity_poly.entity_id
_entity_poly.type
_entity_poly.pdbx_seq_one_letter_code
_entity_poly.pdbx_strand_id
1 'polypeptide(L)'
;MAKIPNGFDPKIYFSMLQLSIASAKYKIEEELGTEFIKLIGEELIKYAKKSYKEYQKELRKAYKKLPKEDRETLDILLLKIDNAIEYKEPPLDPYAPLKWPLIYEYIHKTHFKTDIIKSINKHLEGLDPTQPNYSKEIKNMLNVLISLRKPEIYKLFAAYILKEDKALGNILNTPENSLIDNKMIEKIKRLRTSYIRTIRAYIQKKIEWADSTYQEASKYIEDTIEELFRKNKYGFAKKIASAFLEYS
;
A
#
# COMPACT_ATOMS: atom_id res chain seq x y z
N MET A 1 3.06 -21.07 21.47
CA MET A 1 2.98 -19.62 21.17
C MET A 1 4.06 -19.30 20.15
N ALA A 2 3.68 -18.95 18.91
CA ALA A 2 4.66 -18.42 17.96
C ALA A 2 5.06 -17.01 18.45
N LYS A 3 6.23 -16.92 19.08
CA LYS A 3 6.82 -15.62 19.42
C LYS A 3 7.18 -14.95 18.10
N ILE A 4 6.53 -13.83 17.80
CA ILE A 4 7.01 -12.89 16.79
C ILE A 4 8.47 -12.61 17.14
N PRO A 5 9.43 -12.65 16.19
CA PRO A 5 10.82 -12.35 16.51
C PRO A 5 10.88 -11.03 17.27
N ASN A 6 11.46 -11.06 18.47
CA ASN A 6 11.49 -9.98 19.46
C ASN A 6 12.33 -8.76 19.03
N GLY A 7 12.46 -8.49 17.72
CA GLY A 7 13.35 -7.45 17.18
C GLY A 7 12.79 -6.62 16.02
N PHE A 8 11.60 -6.91 15.50
CA PHE A 8 11.02 -6.07 14.43
C PHE A 8 10.31 -4.85 15.04
N ASP A 9 10.95 -3.69 14.94
CA ASP A 9 10.33 -2.39 15.19
C ASP A 9 9.84 -1.81 13.84
N PRO A 10 8.51 -1.66 13.63
CA PRO A 10 7.95 -1.06 12.42
C PRO A 10 8.57 0.31 12.10
N LYS A 11 8.92 1.11 13.12
CA LYS A 11 9.55 2.42 12.89
C LYS A 11 10.92 2.28 12.23
N ILE A 12 11.74 1.35 12.72
CA ILE A 12 13.06 1.07 12.13
C ILE A 12 12.90 0.59 10.69
N TYR A 13 11.96 -0.31 10.43
CA TYR A 13 11.68 -0.79 9.07
C TYR A 13 11.25 0.35 8.12
N PHE A 14 10.33 1.23 8.54
CA PHE A 14 9.93 2.37 7.70
C PHE A 14 11.11 3.32 7.43
N SER A 15 11.98 3.58 8.41
CA SER A 15 13.22 4.35 8.18
C SER A 15 14.17 3.66 7.19
N MET A 16 14.33 2.34 7.26
CA MET A 16 15.14 1.57 6.30
C MET A 16 14.56 1.62 4.88
N LEU A 17 13.23 1.52 4.75
CA LEU A 17 12.54 1.64 3.46
C LEU A 17 12.78 3.02 2.83
N GLN A 18 12.65 4.10 3.61
CA GLN A 18 12.92 5.45 3.14
C GLN A 18 14.37 5.62 2.65
N LEU A 19 15.35 5.11 3.40
CA LEU A 19 16.76 5.13 3.01
C LEU A 19 16.99 4.34 1.72
N SER A 20 16.31 3.20 1.56
CA SER A 20 16.42 2.35 0.37
C SER A 20 15.87 3.06 -0.87
N ILE A 21 14.71 3.70 -0.76
CA ILE A 21 14.11 4.49 -1.85
C ILE A 21 15.00 5.70 -2.21
N ALA A 22 15.51 6.41 -1.20
CA ALA A 22 16.41 7.54 -1.42
C ALA A 22 17.71 7.10 -2.12
N SER A 23 18.29 5.98 -1.70
CA SER A 23 19.48 5.39 -2.30
C SER A 23 19.24 4.92 -3.74
N ALA A 24 18.09 4.28 -4.00
CA ALA A 24 17.69 3.86 -5.34
C ALA A 24 17.53 5.06 -6.27
N LYS A 25 16.85 6.11 -5.81
CA LYS A 25 16.72 7.37 -6.55
C LYS A 25 18.10 7.95 -6.90
N TYR A 26 19.02 8.05 -5.92
CA TYR A 26 20.36 8.60 -6.15
C TYR A 26 21.12 7.80 -7.22
N LYS A 27 21.11 6.47 -7.14
CA LYS A 27 21.76 5.61 -8.14
C LYS A 27 21.18 5.80 -9.55
N ILE A 28 19.85 5.85 -9.65
CA ILE A 28 19.16 6.09 -10.92
C ILE A 28 19.49 7.49 -11.46
N GLU A 29 19.59 8.49 -10.59
CA GLU A 29 19.95 9.86 -10.96
C GLU A 29 21.38 9.94 -11.51
N GLU A 30 22.32 9.26 -10.86
CA GLU A 30 23.71 9.15 -11.33
C GLU A 30 23.78 8.44 -12.69
N GLU A 31 22.99 7.39 -12.87
CA GLU A 31 23.03 6.55 -14.07
C GLU A 31 22.31 7.16 -15.29
N LEU A 32 21.18 7.84 -15.06
CA LEU A 32 20.24 8.26 -16.10
C LEU A 32 19.97 9.77 -16.12
N GLY A 33 20.48 10.52 -15.13
CA GLY A 33 20.39 11.98 -15.04
C GLY A 33 19.13 12.51 -14.36
N THR A 34 19.21 13.76 -13.90
CA THR A 34 18.13 14.44 -13.16
C THR A 34 16.83 14.61 -13.98
N GLU A 35 16.93 14.77 -15.31
CA GLU A 35 15.73 14.90 -16.17
C GLU A 35 14.91 13.60 -16.20
N PHE A 36 15.57 12.45 -16.18
CA PHE A 36 14.92 11.14 -16.05
C PHE A 36 14.18 11.04 -14.71
N ILE A 37 14.84 11.41 -13.61
CA ILE A 37 14.23 11.39 -12.27
C ILE A 37 13.01 12.30 -12.19
N LYS A 38 13.07 13.48 -12.81
CA LYS A 38 11.95 14.42 -12.86
C LYS A 38 10.73 13.79 -13.54
N LEU A 39 10.93 13.17 -14.70
CA LEU A 39 9.85 12.50 -15.45
C LEU A 39 9.22 11.35 -14.65
N ILE A 40 10.01 10.54 -13.96
CA ILE A 40 9.47 9.50 -13.07
C ILE A 40 8.68 10.14 -11.93
N GLY A 41 9.24 11.16 -11.27
CA GLY A 41 8.56 11.81 -10.16
C GLY A 41 7.21 12.41 -10.57
N GLU A 42 7.09 12.98 -11.78
CA GLU A 42 5.82 13.46 -12.33
C GLU A 42 4.78 12.32 -12.49
N GLU A 43 5.19 11.17 -13.00
CA GLU A 43 4.31 10.01 -13.16
C GLU A 43 3.95 9.37 -11.80
N LEU A 44 4.87 9.32 -10.83
CA LEU A 44 4.59 8.88 -9.46
C LEU A 44 3.55 9.80 -8.79
N ILE A 45 3.63 11.12 -8.99
CA ILE A 45 2.62 12.06 -8.48
C ILE A 45 1.26 11.81 -9.13
N LYS A 46 1.21 11.54 -10.44
CA LYS A 46 -0.05 11.18 -11.13
C LYS A 46 -0.63 9.88 -10.56
N TYR A 47 0.22 8.88 -10.32
CA TYR A 47 -0.17 7.61 -9.73
C TYR A 47 -0.72 7.80 -8.31
N ALA A 48 -0.04 8.57 -7.47
CA ALA A 48 -0.50 8.94 -6.12
C ALA A 48 -1.88 9.62 -6.14
N LYS A 49 -2.10 10.56 -7.07
CA LYS A 49 -3.42 11.20 -7.25
C LYS A 49 -4.50 10.18 -7.66
N LYS A 50 -4.15 9.21 -8.51
CA LYS A 50 -5.07 8.14 -8.95
C LYS A 50 -5.43 7.22 -7.77
N SER A 51 -4.46 6.77 -6.98
CA SER A 51 -4.73 5.91 -5.82
C SER A 51 -5.61 6.62 -4.80
N TYR A 52 -5.40 7.92 -4.56
CA TYR A 52 -6.23 8.71 -3.66
C TYR A 52 -7.68 8.86 -4.15
N LYS A 53 -7.90 9.02 -5.46
CA LYS A 53 -9.25 9.04 -6.04
C LYS A 53 -9.99 7.72 -5.79
N GLU A 54 -9.30 6.58 -5.92
CA GLU A 54 -9.90 5.27 -5.65
C GLU A 54 -10.22 5.11 -4.16
N TYR A 55 -9.29 5.52 -3.27
CA TYR A 55 -9.54 5.58 -1.83
C TYR A 55 -10.81 6.37 -1.50
N GLN A 56 -10.95 7.60 -2.03
CA GLN A 56 -12.12 8.44 -1.79
C GLN A 56 -13.42 7.81 -2.29
N LYS A 57 -13.37 7.14 -3.45
CA LYS A 57 -14.52 6.43 -4.03
C LYS A 57 -14.97 5.28 -3.13
N GLU A 58 -14.05 4.45 -2.65
CA GLU A 58 -14.38 3.34 -1.76
C GLU A 58 -14.86 3.83 -0.39
N LEU A 59 -14.26 4.90 0.15
CA LEU A 59 -14.69 5.51 1.41
C LEU A 59 -16.14 6.03 1.33
N ARG A 60 -16.49 6.70 0.22
CA ARG A 60 -17.86 7.17 -0.03
C ARG A 60 -18.86 6.02 -0.11
N LYS A 61 -18.48 4.87 -0.65
CA LYS A 61 -19.35 3.68 -0.66
C LYS A 61 -19.62 3.19 0.77
N ALA A 62 -18.58 3.10 1.60
CA ALA A 62 -18.72 2.69 3.00
C ALA A 62 -19.64 3.64 3.78
N TYR A 63 -19.41 4.94 3.65
CA TYR A 63 -20.19 5.97 4.37
C TYR A 63 -21.68 6.01 4.00
N LYS A 64 -22.06 5.55 2.81
CA LYS A 64 -23.47 5.50 2.42
C LYS A 64 -24.24 4.39 3.15
N LYS A 65 -23.55 3.35 3.61
CA LYS A 65 -24.17 2.15 4.19
C LYS A 65 -23.91 2.00 5.68
N LEU A 66 -22.80 2.53 6.19
CA LEU A 66 -22.46 2.44 7.61
C LEU A 66 -23.35 3.37 8.46
N PRO A 67 -23.81 2.89 9.63
CA PRO A 67 -24.36 3.75 10.68
C PRO A 67 -23.38 4.87 11.08
N LYS A 68 -23.89 5.94 11.69
CA LYS A 68 -23.07 7.12 12.04
C LYS A 68 -21.91 6.76 12.98
N GLU A 69 -22.16 5.96 13.99
CA GLU A 69 -21.20 5.56 15.01
C GLU A 69 -20.07 4.69 14.42
N ASP A 70 -20.41 3.85 13.44
CA ASP A 70 -19.44 3.00 12.74
C ASP A 70 -18.57 3.84 11.77
N ARG A 71 -19.14 4.89 11.16
CA ARG A 71 -18.37 5.85 10.35
C ARG A 71 -17.34 6.59 11.19
N GLU A 72 -17.73 7.08 12.36
CA GLU A 72 -16.81 7.73 13.30
C GLU A 72 -15.69 6.76 13.74
N THR A 73 -16.02 5.49 13.93
CA THR A 73 -15.03 4.45 14.26
C THR A 73 -14.06 4.20 13.10
N LEU A 74 -14.56 4.16 11.86
CA LEU A 74 -13.74 4.07 10.66
C LEU A 74 -12.82 5.29 10.52
N ASP A 75 -13.32 6.50 10.76
CA ASP A 75 -12.53 7.73 10.68
C ASP A 75 -11.37 7.73 11.67
N ILE A 76 -11.61 7.27 12.90
CA ILE A 76 -10.55 7.14 13.91
C ILE A 76 -9.51 6.10 13.48
N LEU A 77 -9.91 4.99 12.84
CA LEU A 77 -8.98 4.01 12.29
C LEU A 77 -8.10 4.63 11.20
N LEU A 78 -8.72 5.33 10.24
CA LEU A 78 -8.01 5.98 9.13
C LEU A 78 -7.04 7.06 9.66
N LEU A 79 -7.47 7.85 10.63
CA LEU A 79 -6.62 8.84 11.29
C LEU A 79 -5.44 8.20 12.05
N LYS A 80 -5.63 7.03 12.67
CA LYS A 80 -4.54 6.28 13.30
C LYS A 80 -3.51 5.78 12.28
N ILE A 81 -3.95 5.37 11.10
CA ILE A 81 -3.05 5.00 9.99
C ILE A 81 -2.30 6.23 9.50
N ASP A 82 -2.98 7.37 9.38
CA ASP A 82 -2.35 8.62 8.95
C ASP A 82 -1.34 9.15 10.00
N ASN A 83 -1.63 9.02 11.30
CA ASN A 83 -0.74 9.43 12.38
C ASN A 83 0.37 8.39 12.70
N ALA A 84 0.24 7.17 12.18
CA ALA A 84 1.28 6.13 12.29
C ALA A 84 2.62 6.57 11.73
N ILE A 85 2.52 7.47 10.76
CA ILE A 85 3.54 7.80 9.79
C ILE A 85 3.59 9.31 9.77
N GLU A 86 4.77 9.86 10.06
CA GLU A 86 4.97 11.27 10.39
C GLU A 86 4.52 12.26 9.29
N TYR A 87 4.39 11.78 8.06
CA TYR A 87 4.06 12.61 6.91
C TYR A 87 2.54 12.74 6.68
N LYS A 88 2.04 13.93 7.04
CA LYS A 88 0.79 14.49 6.51
C LYS A 88 0.92 14.65 5.00
N GLU A 89 -0.18 14.46 4.28
CA GLU A 89 -0.34 14.41 2.81
C GLU A 89 0.83 15.04 2.04
N PRO A 90 1.43 14.33 1.06
CA PRO A 90 2.55 14.86 0.31
C PRO A 90 2.11 16.22 -0.21
N PRO A 91 2.94 17.27 -0.08
CA PRO A 91 2.67 18.46 -0.84
C PRO A 91 2.65 17.95 -2.28
N LEU A 92 1.48 18.01 -2.93
CA LEU A 92 1.31 17.76 -4.36
C LEU A 92 1.96 18.91 -5.16
N ASP A 93 3.11 19.36 -4.66
CA ASP A 93 3.96 20.42 -5.12
C ASP A 93 4.70 19.90 -6.36
N PRO A 94 4.61 20.61 -7.49
CA PRO A 94 5.33 20.25 -8.72
C PRO A 94 6.87 20.23 -8.57
N TYR A 95 7.44 20.74 -7.46
CA TYR A 95 8.86 20.61 -7.09
C TYR A 95 9.15 19.43 -6.14
N ALA A 96 8.16 18.57 -5.84
CA ALA A 96 8.32 17.31 -5.13
C ALA A 96 8.77 16.06 -5.94
N PRO A 97 9.04 16.06 -7.28
CA PRO A 97 9.44 14.84 -7.97
C PRO A 97 10.81 14.31 -7.52
N LEU A 98 11.55 15.04 -6.68
CA LEU A 98 12.77 14.58 -6.02
C LEU A 98 12.53 13.97 -4.62
N LYS A 99 11.30 14.01 -4.10
CA LYS A 99 10.90 13.49 -2.78
C LYS A 99 10.24 12.10 -2.90
N TRP A 100 10.85 11.20 -3.67
CA TRP A 100 10.31 9.86 -3.91
C TRP A 100 9.92 9.11 -2.63
N PRO A 101 10.74 9.08 -1.56
CA PRO A 101 10.37 8.37 -0.34
C PRO A 101 8.99 8.77 0.21
N LEU A 102 8.68 10.07 0.17
CA LEU A 102 7.39 10.60 0.65
C LEU A 102 6.23 10.23 -0.27
N ILE A 103 6.46 10.22 -1.58
CA ILE A 103 5.43 9.87 -2.57
C ILE A 103 5.10 8.37 -2.46
N TYR A 104 6.11 7.50 -2.38
CA TYR A 104 5.92 6.06 -2.18
C TYR A 104 5.17 5.77 -0.89
N GLU A 105 5.61 6.35 0.24
CA GLU A 105 4.95 6.17 1.53
C GLU A 105 3.49 6.63 1.50
N TYR A 106 3.18 7.73 0.81
CA TYR A 106 1.79 8.14 0.59
C TYR A 106 0.99 7.13 -0.24
N ILE A 107 1.59 6.58 -1.30
CA ILE A 107 0.95 5.57 -2.15
C ILE A 107 0.64 4.33 -1.30
N HIS A 108 1.62 3.75 -0.59
CA HIS A 108 1.42 2.57 0.26
C HIS A 108 0.31 2.79 1.29
N LYS A 109 0.32 3.94 2.00
CA LYS A 109 -0.74 4.29 2.96
C LYS A 109 -2.11 4.35 2.30
N THR A 110 -2.19 4.98 1.14
CA THR A 110 -3.46 5.17 0.43
C THR A 110 -4.04 3.85 -0.05
N HIS A 111 -3.20 2.96 -0.60
CA HIS A 111 -3.64 1.61 -0.98
C HIS A 111 -4.05 0.80 0.24
N PHE A 112 -3.25 0.78 1.31
CA PHE A 112 -3.59 0.08 2.54
C PHE A 112 -4.94 0.52 3.14
N LYS A 113 -5.18 1.84 3.22
CA LYS A 113 -6.49 2.38 3.65
C LYS A 113 -7.61 1.92 2.71
N THR A 114 -7.37 1.94 1.41
CA THR A 114 -8.34 1.47 0.40
C THR A 114 -8.67 0.00 0.59
N ASP A 115 -7.69 -0.86 0.86
CA ASP A 115 -7.88 -2.31 1.02
C ASP A 115 -8.67 -2.65 2.30
N ILE A 116 -8.43 -1.93 3.40
CA ILE A 116 -9.27 -2.02 4.60
C ILE A 116 -10.72 -1.65 4.28
N ILE A 117 -10.92 -0.54 3.57
CA ILE A 117 -12.28 -0.07 3.22
C ILE A 117 -12.97 -1.04 2.27
N LYS A 118 -12.27 -1.59 1.27
CA LYS A 118 -12.81 -2.61 0.37
C LYS A 118 -13.24 -3.86 1.14
N SER A 119 -12.43 -4.30 2.09
CA SER A 119 -12.79 -5.41 2.97
C SER A 119 -14.09 -5.13 3.73
N ILE A 120 -14.27 -3.91 4.24
CA ILE A 120 -15.52 -3.49 4.89
C ILE A 120 -16.67 -3.42 3.88
N ASN A 121 -16.47 -2.80 2.71
CA ASN A 121 -17.48 -2.67 1.66
C ASN A 121 -18.01 -4.02 1.20
N LYS A 122 -17.15 -5.04 1.08
CA LYS A 122 -17.54 -6.41 0.74
C LYS A 122 -18.56 -6.99 1.73
N HIS A 123 -18.39 -6.72 3.02
CA HIS A 123 -19.34 -7.16 4.06
C HIS A 123 -20.58 -6.24 4.16
N LEU A 124 -20.51 -5.03 3.59
CA LEU A 124 -21.67 -4.13 3.41
C LEU A 124 -22.48 -4.43 2.14
N GLU A 125 -21.96 -5.24 1.22
CA GLU A 125 -22.68 -5.66 0.01
C GLU A 125 -23.77 -6.68 0.40
N GLY A 126 -25.01 -6.39 0.01
CA GLY A 126 -26.16 -7.27 0.30
C GLY A 126 -26.77 -7.10 1.70
N LEU A 127 -26.21 -6.24 2.58
CA LEU A 127 -26.88 -5.90 3.84
C LEU A 127 -28.09 -5.01 3.59
N ASP A 128 -29.26 -5.51 3.98
CA ASP A 128 -30.53 -4.81 3.92
C ASP A 128 -31.02 -4.54 5.36
N PRO A 129 -31.30 -3.28 5.75
CA PRO A 129 -31.82 -2.93 7.08
C PRO A 129 -33.10 -3.67 7.49
N THR A 130 -33.84 -4.21 6.52
CA THR A 130 -35.07 -4.98 6.76
C THR A 130 -34.81 -6.45 7.09
N GLN A 131 -33.59 -6.95 6.89
CA GLN A 131 -33.25 -8.35 7.16
C GLN A 131 -32.99 -8.62 8.65
N PRO A 132 -33.42 -9.79 9.19
CA PRO A 132 -33.27 -10.12 10.61
C PRO A 132 -31.82 -10.17 11.11
N ASN A 133 -30.85 -10.44 10.24
CA ASN A 133 -29.43 -10.52 10.58
C ASN A 133 -28.72 -9.16 10.52
N TYR A 134 -29.36 -8.09 10.03
CA TYR A 134 -28.74 -6.78 9.84
C TYR A 134 -27.99 -6.29 11.09
N SER A 135 -28.67 -6.22 12.24
CA SER A 135 -28.06 -5.75 13.49
C SER A 135 -26.87 -6.61 13.94
N LYS A 136 -26.88 -7.91 13.65
CA LYS A 136 -25.77 -8.82 13.96
C LYS A 136 -24.55 -8.54 13.09
N GLU A 137 -24.76 -8.31 11.79
CA GLU A 137 -23.69 -8.00 10.84
C GLU A 137 -23.10 -6.61 11.06
N ILE A 138 -23.94 -5.59 11.31
CA ILE A 138 -23.49 -4.26 11.74
C ILE A 138 -22.61 -4.36 12.99
N LYS A 139 -23.07 -5.08 14.02
CA LYS A 139 -22.28 -5.30 15.24
C LYS A 139 -20.96 -6.03 14.96
N ASN A 140 -20.95 -6.96 14.00
CA ASN A 140 -19.72 -7.65 13.61
C ASN A 140 -18.72 -6.67 12.97
N MET A 141 -19.17 -5.82 12.04
CA MET A 141 -18.33 -4.77 11.44
C MET A 141 -17.76 -3.82 12.47
N LEU A 142 -18.57 -3.34 13.42
CA LEU A 142 -18.08 -2.48 14.50
C LEU A 142 -16.96 -3.17 15.30
N ASN A 143 -17.12 -4.47 15.62
CA ASN A 143 -16.08 -5.23 16.32
C ASN A 143 -14.79 -5.39 15.49
N VAL A 144 -14.91 -5.55 14.17
CA VAL A 144 -13.76 -5.59 13.26
C VAL A 144 -13.05 -4.24 13.26
N LEU A 145 -13.78 -3.13 13.08
CA LEU A 145 -13.22 -1.77 13.13
C LEU A 145 -12.50 -1.50 14.46
N ILE A 146 -13.12 -1.85 15.59
CA ILE A 146 -12.50 -1.72 16.93
C ILE A 146 -11.24 -2.57 17.04
N SER A 147 -11.25 -3.80 16.51
CA SER A 147 -10.09 -4.70 16.55
C SER A 147 -8.94 -4.16 15.69
N LEU A 148 -9.24 -3.63 14.51
CA LEU A 148 -8.27 -2.98 13.64
C LEU A 148 -7.72 -1.69 14.24
N ARG A 149 -8.43 -1.00 15.15
CA ARG A 149 -7.90 0.20 15.82
C ARG A 149 -6.84 -0.09 16.89
N LYS A 150 -6.59 -1.34 17.23
CA LYS A 150 -5.59 -1.70 18.22
C LYS A 150 -4.16 -1.54 17.67
N PRO A 151 -3.11 -1.50 18.51
CA PRO A 151 -1.72 -1.27 18.07
C PRO A 151 -1.24 -2.20 16.94
N GLU A 152 -1.88 -3.36 16.78
CA GLU A 152 -1.66 -4.30 15.71
C GLU A 152 -1.86 -3.72 14.30
N ILE A 153 -2.55 -2.59 14.13
CA ILE A 153 -2.67 -1.94 12.80
C ILE A 153 -1.32 -1.56 12.20
N TYR A 154 -0.35 -1.20 13.04
CA TYR A 154 1.00 -0.88 12.58
C TYR A 154 1.74 -2.14 12.11
N LYS A 155 1.51 -3.26 12.79
CA LYS A 155 2.06 -4.56 12.39
C LYS A 155 1.39 -5.06 11.11
N LEU A 156 0.09 -4.82 10.94
CA LEU A 156 -0.62 -5.15 9.73
C LEU A 156 -0.13 -4.30 8.54
N PHE A 157 0.11 -2.99 8.75
CA PHE A 157 0.66 -2.14 7.71
C PHE A 157 2.11 -2.52 7.34
N ALA A 158 2.96 -2.81 8.31
CA ALA A 158 4.30 -3.32 8.03
C ALA A 158 4.26 -4.67 7.29
N ALA A 159 3.38 -5.58 7.70
CA ALA A 159 3.17 -6.85 6.99
C ALA A 159 2.65 -6.65 5.55
N TYR A 160 1.81 -5.65 5.31
CA TYR A 160 1.36 -5.25 3.98
C TYR A 160 2.54 -4.86 3.08
N ILE A 161 3.41 -3.94 3.55
CA ILE A 161 4.57 -3.54 2.76
C ILE A 161 5.51 -4.72 2.52
N LEU A 162 5.75 -5.57 3.53
CA LEU A 162 6.56 -6.79 3.34
C LEU A 162 5.97 -7.72 2.26
N LYS A 163 4.65 -7.87 2.20
CA LYS A 163 4.03 -8.69 1.14
C LYS A 163 4.17 -8.06 -0.24
N GLU A 164 4.06 -6.73 -0.32
CA GLU A 164 4.32 -5.99 -1.53
C GLU A 164 5.77 -6.12 -2.00
N ASP A 165 6.74 -5.90 -1.10
CA ASP A 165 8.18 -6.03 -1.37
C ASP A 165 8.54 -7.43 -1.87
N LYS A 166 7.89 -8.46 -1.32
CA LYS A 166 8.12 -9.86 -1.71
C LYS A 166 7.62 -10.10 -3.12
N ALA A 167 6.42 -9.60 -3.42
CA ALA A 167 5.85 -9.67 -4.74
C ALA A 167 6.74 -8.91 -5.75
N LEU A 168 7.26 -7.74 -5.38
CA LEU A 168 8.17 -6.97 -6.22
C LEU A 168 9.45 -7.74 -6.51
N GLY A 169 10.08 -8.30 -5.46
CA GLY A 169 11.27 -9.14 -5.60
C GLY A 169 11.04 -10.33 -6.53
N ASN A 170 9.90 -11.02 -6.39
CA ASN A 170 9.55 -12.13 -7.27
C ASN A 170 9.37 -11.69 -8.73
N ILE A 171 8.74 -10.53 -8.97
CA ILE A 171 8.58 -9.98 -10.32
C ILE A 171 9.94 -9.63 -10.92
N LEU A 172 10.80 -8.93 -10.17
CA LEU A 172 12.09 -8.44 -10.67
C LEU A 172 13.12 -9.58 -10.88
N ASN A 173 13.04 -10.64 -10.08
CA ASN A 173 13.96 -11.78 -10.16
C ASN A 173 13.61 -12.77 -11.28
N THR A 174 12.53 -12.58 -12.03
CA THR A 174 12.29 -13.44 -13.20
C THR A 174 13.28 -13.10 -14.32
N PRO A 175 13.83 -14.10 -15.04
CA PRO A 175 14.78 -13.86 -16.12
C PRO A 175 14.25 -12.90 -17.20
N GLU A 176 12.95 -12.98 -17.49
CA GLU A 176 12.28 -12.12 -18.48
C GLU A 176 12.24 -10.65 -18.03
N ASN A 177 11.79 -10.38 -16.80
CA ASN A 177 11.68 -9.01 -16.31
C ASN A 177 13.06 -8.38 -16.05
N SER A 178 14.03 -9.17 -15.57
CA SER A 178 15.42 -8.71 -15.44
C SER A 178 16.01 -8.30 -16.80
N LEU A 179 15.74 -9.09 -17.85
CA LEU A 179 16.17 -8.77 -19.21
C LEU A 179 15.50 -7.50 -19.75
N ILE A 180 14.20 -7.31 -19.47
CA ILE A 180 13.47 -6.09 -19.83
C ILE A 180 14.09 -4.87 -19.15
N ASP A 181 14.40 -4.97 -17.85
CA ASP A 181 14.99 -3.87 -17.07
C ASP A 181 16.33 -3.44 -17.68
N ASN A 182 17.24 -4.40 -17.86
CA ASN A 182 18.57 -4.14 -18.41
C ASN A 182 18.52 -3.54 -19.81
N LYS A 183 17.67 -4.11 -20.70
CA LYS A 183 17.52 -3.59 -22.07
C LYS A 183 16.96 -2.18 -22.11
N MET A 184 15.99 -1.86 -21.25
CA MET A 184 15.40 -0.53 -21.22
C MET A 184 16.37 0.51 -20.67
N ILE A 185 17.12 0.18 -19.60
CA ILE A 185 18.17 1.04 -19.04
C ILE A 185 19.25 1.32 -20.08
N GLU A 186 19.79 0.30 -20.75
CA GLU A 186 20.79 0.51 -21.81
C GLU A 186 20.26 1.37 -22.95
N LYS A 187 19.01 1.13 -23.37
CA LYS A 187 18.38 1.90 -24.44
C LYS A 187 18.20 3.37 -24.05
N ILE A 188 17.85 3.66 -22.81
CA ILE A 188 17.75 5.03 -22.29
C ILE A 188 19.13 5.70 -22.31
N LYS A 189 20.19 5.02 -21.84
CA LYS A 189 21.57 5.53 -21.87
C LYS A 189 22.04 5.93 -23.27
N ARG A 190 21.66 5.15 -24.30
CA ARG A 190 22.08 5.38 -25.70
C ARG A 190 21.34 6.51 -26.39
N LEU A 191 20.09 6.81 -26.00
CA LEU A 191 19.25 7.80 -26.66
C LEU A 191 19.34 9.15 -25.95
N ARG A 192 20.20 10.08 -26.40
CA ARG A 192 20.33 11.41 -25.79
C ARG A 192 19.22 12.42 -26.13
N THR A 193 18.46 12.24 -27.21
CA THR A 193 17.48 13.26 -27.70
C THR A 193 16.10 12.73 -28.15
N SER A 194 15.89 11.40 -28.20
CA SER A 194 14.61 10.76 -28.58
C SER A 194 14.09 9.79 -27.50
N TYR A 195 14.35 10.11 -26.23
CA TYR A 195 14.20 9.15 -25.14
C TYR A 195 12.86 9.23 -24.40
N ILE A 196 12.10 10.33 -24.49
CA ILE A 196 10.89 10.54 -23.67
C ILE A 196 9.88 9.41 -23.85
N ARG A 197 9.69 8.92 -25.09
CA ARG A 197 8.81 7.78 -25.37
C ARG A 197 9.32 6.48 -24.73
N THR A 198 10.62 6.23 -24.80
CA THR A 198 11.26 5.05 -24.18
C THR A 198 11.16 5.10 -22.66
N ILE A 199 11.43 6.27 -22.05
CA ILE A 199 11.24 6.50 -20.62
C ILE A 199 9.79 6.26 -20.23
N ARG A 200 8.81 6.88 -20.92
CA ARG A 200 7.40 6.69 -20.59
C ARG A 200 6.96 5.23 -20.70
N ALA A 201 7.44 4.50 -21.70
CA ALA A 201 7.17 3.06 -21.81
C ALA A 201 7.79 2.27 -20.65
N TYR A 202 9.00 2.63 -20.23
CA TYR A 202 9.65 2.02 -19.08
C TYR A 202 8.92 2.31 -17.76
N ILE A 203 8.51 3.57 -17.56
CA ILE A 203 7.71 3.99 -16.41
C ILE A 203 6.38 3.24 -16.37
N GLN A 204 5.69 3.14 -17.50
CA GLN A 204 4.44 2.39 -17.59
C GLN A 204 4.64 0.93 -17.19
N LYS A 205 5.75 0.31 -17.61
CA LYS A 205 6.09 -1.06 -17.21
C LYS A 205 6.32 -1.19 -15.71
N LYS A 206 7.02 -0.23 -15.10
CA LYS A 206 7.22 -0.17 -13.63
C LYS A 206 5.90 0.03 -12.89
N ILE A 207 4.97 0.84 -13.42
CA ILE A 207 3.63 1.01 -12.87
C ILE A 207 2.83 -0.30 -12.95
N GLU A 208 2.90 -1.06 -14.05
CA GLU A 208 2.25 -2.37 -14.17
C GLU A 208 2.77 -3.36 -13.11
N TRP A 209 4.08 -3.38 -12.89
CA TRP A 209 4.68 -4.20 -11.83
C TRP A 209 4.19 -3.76 -10.45
N ALA A 210 4.19 -2.46 -10.16
CA ALA A 210 3.67 -1.93 -8.91
C ALA A 210 2.17 -2.27 -8.72
N ASP A 211 1.33 -2.12 -9.74
CA ASP A 211 -0.08 -2.51 -9.69
C ASP A 211 -0.24 -4.00 -9.33
N SER A 212 0.65 -4.85 -9.87
CA SER A 212 0.66 -6.29 -9.58
C SER A 212 1.08 -6.59 -8.13
N THR A 213 2.07 -5.87 -7.59
CA THR A 213 2.50 -6.04 -6.19
C THR A 213 1.44 -5.57 -5.21
N TYR A 214 0.80 -4.43 -5.50
CA TYR A 214 -0.34 -3.93 -4.72
C TYR A 214 -1.51 -4.90 -4.73
N GLN A 215 -1.81 -5.55 -5.86
CA GLN A 215 -2.87 -6.57 -5.92
C GLN A 215 -2.58 -7.75 -4.98
N GLU A 216 -1.33 -8.22 -4.94
CA GLU A 216 -0.96 -9.33 -4.05
C GLU A 216 -1.01 -8.93 -2.57
N ALA A 217 -0.52 -7.74 -2.24
CA ALA A 217 -0.60 -7.19 -0.89
C ALA A 217 -2.07 -6.92 -0.46
N SER A 218 -2.91 -6.48 -1.39
CA SER A 218 -4.35 -6.25 -1.19
C SER A 218 -5.07 -7.56 -0.84
N LYS A 219 -4.84 -8.64 -1.59
CA LYS A 219 -5.39 -9.97 -1.25
C LYS A 219 -4.98 -10.42 0.15
N TYR A 220 -3.70 -10.22 0.50
CA TYR A 220 -3.22 -10.55 1.85
C TYR A 220 -3.97 -9.77 2.94
N ILE A 221 -4.25 -8.48 2.72
CA ILE A 221 -5.03 -7.66 3.66
C ILE A 221 -6.47 -8.11 3.76
N GLU A 222 -7.14 -8.34 2.63
CA GLU A 222 -8.50 -8.86 2.59
C GLU A 222 -8.59 -10.19 3.36
N ASP A 223 -7.72 -11.15 3.04
CA ASP A 223 -7.66 -12.46 3.70
C ASP A 223 -7.35 -12.35 5.19
N THR A 224 -6.52 -11.39 5.58
CA THR A 224 -6.16 -11.18 6.99
C THR A 224 -7.32 -10.57 7.77
N ILE A 225 -7.98 -9.55 7.24
CA ILE A 225 -9.15 -8.90 7.86
C ILE A 225 -10.33 -9.86 7.93
N GLU A 226 -10.51 -10.72 6.94
CA GLU A 226 -11.54 -11.76 6.91
C GLU A 226 -11.50 -12.67 8.15
N GLU A 227 -10.31 -12.92 8.72
CA GLU A 227 -10.20 -13.66 9.99
C GLU A 227 -10.94 -12.96 11.14
N LEU A 228 -10.94 -11.63 11.17
CA LEU A 228 -11.67 -10.86 12.18
C LEU A 228 -13.19 -10.97 11.98
N PHE A 229 -13.66 -10.94 10.73
CA PHE A 229 -15.07 -11.16 10.42
C PHE A 229 -15.56 -12.55 10.84
N ARG A 230 -14.68 -13.56 10.73
CA ARG A 230 -14.89 -14.93 11.23
C ARG A 230 -14.68 -15.08 12.74
N LYS A 231 -14.41 -13.97 13.46
CA LYS A 231 -14.11 -13.94 14.89
C LYS A 231 -12.86 -14.74 15.29
N ASN A 232 -11.97 -15.00 14.34
CA ASN A 232 -10.71 -15.73 14.52
C ASN A 232 -9.53 -14.77 14.79
N LYS A 233 -9.49 -14.21 15.99
CA LYS A 233 -8.38 -13.30 16.41
C LYS A 233 -7.01 -13.98 16.34
N TYR A 234 -6.93 -15.28 16.59
CA TYR A 234 -5.69 -16.04 16.50
C TYR A 234 -5.20 -16.15 15.04
N GLY A 235 -6.11 -16.45 14.11
CA GLY A 235 -5.81 -16.47 12.67
C GLY A 235 -5.30 -15.13 12.17
N PHE A 236 -5.95 -14.03 12.56
CA PHE A 236 -5.52 -12.66 12.26
C PHE A 236 -4.08 -12.41 12.73
N ALA A 237 -3.79 -12.67 14.01
CA ALA A 237 -2.46 -12.47 14.58
C ALA A 237 -1.39 -13.39 13.95
N LYS A 238 -1.76 -14.63 13.62
CA LYS A 238 -0.87 -15.60 12.98
C LYS A 238 -0.50 -15.19 11.56
N LYS A 239 -1.46 -14.68 10.76
CA LYS A 239 -1.19 -14.18 9.40
C LYS A 239 -0.21 -13.01 9.43
N ILE A 240 -0.44 -12.04 10.32
CA ILE A 240 0.50 -10.94 10.58
C ILE A 240 1.89 -11.46 10.94
N ALA A 241 1.99 -12.37 11.91
CA ALA A 241 3.26 -12.94 12.33
C ALA A 241 3.98 -13.70 11.20
N SER A 242 3.25 -14.42 10.36
CA SER A 242 3.85 -15.17 9.24
C SER A 242 4.49 -14.27 8.19
N ALA A 243 3.93 -13.08 7.94
CA ALA A 243 4.55 -12.11 7.04
C ALA A 243 5.94 -11.68 7.54
N PHE A 244 6.14 -11.57 8.86
CA PHE A 244 7.46 -11.23 9.44
C PHE A 244 8.43 -12.41 9.43
N LEU A 245 7.94 -13.64 9.63
CA LEU A 245 8.78 -14.85 9.63
C LEU A 245 9.32 -15.19 8.23
N GLU A 246 8.59 -14.84 7.18
CA GLU A 246 9.08 -15.00 5.79
C GLU A 246 10.28 -14.08 5.48
N TYR A 247 10.57 -13.10 6.34
CA TYR A 247 11.59 -12.08 6.17
C TYR A 247 12.70 -12.12 7.21
N SER A 248 12.62 -13.03 8.18
CA SER A 248 13.67 -13.32 9.18
C SER A 248 14.51 -14.50 8.76
#